data_AF-A0A2V5N6X5-F1
#
_entry.id   AF-A0A2V5N6X5-F1
#
_cell.length_a   1.000
_cell.length_b   1.000
_cell.length_c   1.000
_cell.angle_alpha   90.00
_cell.angle_beta   90.00
_cell.angle_gamma   90.00
#
_symmetry.space_group_name_H-M   'P 1'
#
loop_
_entity.id
_entity.type
_entity.pdbx_description
1 polymer ?
#
loop_
_entity_poly.entity_id
_entity_poly.type
_entity_poly.pdbx_seq_one_letter_code
_entity_poly.pdbx_strand_id
1 'polypeptide(L)'
;NGMLLSVQKRFSGNLSWNTNYTWSKCMNDGEVGQNIGNAFVDTYNRRLDRAVCDSDRASIINSSLLAQSPRIGSERMKKVTGGWQLSTIYTFTSGAPVNVTS
;
A
#
# COMPACT_ATOMS: atom_id res chain seq x y z
N ASN A 1 8.85 7.13 -11.46
CA ASN A 1 7.55 7.85 -11.54
C ASN A 1 6.60 7.29 -10.50
N GLY A 2 5.70 8.10 -9.95
CA GLY A 2 4.76 7.63 -8.94
C GLY A 2 3.50 8.48 -8.88
N MET A 3 2.50 7.93 -8.21
CA MET A 3 1.18 8.51 -8.02
C MET A 3 0.68 8.18 -6.62
N LEU A 4 0.01 9.13 -5.99
CA LEU A 4 -0.63 8.94 -4.70
C LEU A 4 -2.09 9.38 -4.79
N LEU A 5 -2.98 8.54 -4.30
CA LEU A 5 -4.40 8.78 -4.19
C LEU A 5 -4.82 8.63 -2.73
N SER A 6 -5.59 9.61 -2.25
CA SER A 6 -6.15 9.57 -0.90
C SER A 6 -7.65 9.78 -0.95
N VAL A 7 -8.38 8.89 -0.28
CA VAL A 7 -9.83 8.95 -0.13
C VAL A 7 -10.13 9.03 1.36
N GLN A 8 -10.74 10.13 1.79
CA GLN A 8 -11.11 10.33 3.19
C GLN A 8 -12.60 10.63 3.31
N LYS A 9 -13.28 9.82 4.13
CA LYS A 9 -14.61 10.10 4.66
C LYS A 9 -14.50 10.29 6.17
N ARG A 10 -14.73 11.53 6.62
CA ARG A 10 -14.81 11.84 8.05
C ARG A 10 -16.06 11.23 8.67
N PHE A 11 -16.04 11.05 9.99
CA PHE A 11 -17.12 10.39 10.73
C PHE A 11 -18.47 11.07 10.46
N SER A 12 -19.38 10.35 9.79
CA SER A 12 -20.73 10.83 9.45
C SER A 12 -21.72 9.68 9.53
N GLY A 13 -22.87 9.93 10.18
CA GLY A 13 -23.84 8.90 10.54
C GLY A 13 -23.26 7.98 11.61
N ASN A 14 -22.54 6.94 11.19
CA ASN A 14 -21.86 5.98 12.07
C ASN A 14 -20.55 5.42 11.44
N LEU A 15 -20.02 6.06 10.39
CA LEU A 15 -18.90 5.52 9.62
C LEU A 15 -17.82 6.58 9.38
N SER A 16 -16.57 6.21 9.62
CA SER A 16 -15.37 6.93 9.18
C SER A 16 -14.48 5.97 8.40
N TRP A 17 -13.88 6.47 7.32
CA TRP A 17 -13.05 5.66 6.44
C TRP A 17 -11.93 6.52 5.84
N ASN A 18 -10.72 5.97 5.79
CA ASN A 18 -9.57 6.60 5.15
C ASN A 18 -8.81 5.53 4.36
N THR A 19 -8.49 5.80 3.09
CA THR A 19 -7.68 4.92 2.26
C THR A 19 -6.65 5.72 1.50
N ASN A 20 -5.41 5.24 1.55
CA ASN A 20 -4.29 5.80 0.81
C ASN A 20 -3.75 4.71 -0.10
N TYR A 21 -3.65 5.04 -1.39
CA TYR A 21 -3.13 4.19 -2.43
C TYR A 21 -1.92 4.87 -3.07
N THR A 22 -0.79 4.17 -3.08
CA THR A 22 0.44 4.65 -3.70
C THR A 22 0.84 3.67 -4.79
N TRP A 23 1.01 4.18 -5.99
CA TRP A 23 1.60 3.46 -7.10
C TRP A 23 2.96 4.09 -7.41
N SER A 24 3.97 3.26 -7.60
CA SER A 24 5.30 3.73 -7.96
C SER A 24 5.99 2.78 -8.90
N LYS A 25 6.85 3.32 -9.75
CA LYS A 25 7.75 2.55 -10.60
C LYS A 25 9.13 3.16 -10.53
N CYS A 26 10.06 2.37 -10.02
CA CYS A 26 11.49 2.64 -9.95
C CYS A 26 12.20 1.85 -11.05
N MET A 27 13.08 2.54 -11.79
CA MET A 27 14.00 1.89 -12.72
C MET A 27 15.38 2.50 -12.53
N ASN A 28 16.41 1.66 -12.54
CA ASN A 28 17.80 2.08 -12.50
C ASN A 28 18.62 1.25 -13.50
N ASP A 29 19.84 1.71 -13.75
CA ASP A 29 20.77 1.08 -14.68
C ASP A 29 21.69 0.08 -13.94
N GLY A 30 21.24 -0.49 -12.82
CA GLY A 30 22.02 -1.37 -11.95
C GLY A 30 22.08 -0.90 -10.50
N GLU A 31 21.99 -1.85 -9.57
CA GLU A 31 22.01 -1.62 -8.13
C GLU A 31 23.31 -2.14 -7.51
N VAL A 32 23.90 -1.34 -6.62
CA VAL A 32 25.03 -1.78 -5.82
C VAL A 32 24.52 -2.79 -4.80
N GLY A 33 24.82 -4.06 -5.02
CA GLY A 33 24.59 -5.12 -4.04
C GLY A 33 25.50 -4.96 -2.81
N GLN A 34 25.57 -6.00 -1.98
CA GLN A 34 26.50 -6.05 -0.83
C GLN A 34 27.99 -5.94 -1.24
N ASN A 35 28.30 -6.16 -2.52
CA ASN A 35 29.62 -5.94 -3.09
C ASN A 35 29.71 -4.55 -3.73
N ILE A 36 30.75 -3.79 -3.37
CA ILE A 36 30.97 -2.38 -3.74
C ILE A 36 31.22 -2.18 -5.26
N GLY A 37 31.27 -3.24 -6.06
CA GLY A 37 31.47 -3.19 -7.50
C GLY A 37 30.16 -3.34 -8.29
N ASN A 38 29.68 -2.26 -8.89
CA ASN A 38 28.76 -2.36 -10.04
C ASN A 38 29.57 -2.67 -11.29
N ALA A 39 29.55 -3.94 -11.72
CA ALA A 39 30.02 -4.31 -13.05
C ALA A 39 28.84 -4.20 -14.02
N PHE A 40 28.76 -3.09 -14.75
CA PHE A 40 27.86 -2.99 -15.92
C PHE A 40 28.31 -4.03 -16.95
N VAL A 41 27.37 -4.68 -17.64
CA VAL A 41 27.70 -5.66 -18.68
C VAL A 41 28.52 -5.00 -19.80
N ASP A 42 28.22 -3.74 -20.11
CA ASP A 42 29.04 -2.89 -20.98
C ASP A 42 29.29 -1.54 -20.30
N THR A 43 30.56 -1.25 -20.02
CA THR A 43 30.98 0.01 -19.36
C THR A 43 30.71 1.24 -20.22
N TYR A 44 30.62 1.08 -21.54
CA TYR A 44 30.32 2.16 -22.48
C TYR A 44 28.81 2.31 -22.74
N ASN A 45 27.98 1.33 -22.35
CA ASN A 45 26.53 1.36 -22.53
C ASN A 45 25.75 0.79 -21.33
N ARG A 46 25.61 1.62 -20.29
CA ARG A 46 24.85 1.31 -19.06
C ARG A 46 23.35 1.05 -19.28
N ARG A 47 22.77 1.44 -20.42
CA ARG A 47 21.33 1.22 -20.68
C ARG A 47 20.98 -0.26 -20.83
N LEU A 48 21.98 -1.11 -21.08
CA LEU A 48 21.81 -2.57 -21.16
C LEU A 48 21.45 -3.20 -19.81
N ASP A 49 21.83 -2.55 -18.71
CA ASP A 49 21.56 -3.00 -17.34
C ASP A 49 20.29 -2.38 -16.75
N ARG A 50 19.48 -1.69 -17.57
CA ARG A 50 18.30 -0.98 -17.10
C ARG A 50 17.18 -1.94 -16.71
N ALA A 51 16.91 -2.01 -15.41
CA ALA A 51 15.93 -2.91 -14.82
C ALA A 51 15.04 -2.19 -13.79
N VAL A 52 14.01 -2.90 -13.32
CA VAL A 52 13.20 -2.46 -12.17
C VAL A 52 14.04 -2.57 -10.92
N CYS A 53 13.96 -1.57 -10.04
CA CYS A 53 14.72 -1.54 -8.79
C CYS A 53 14.31 -2.69 -7.85
N ASP A 54 15.21 -3.29 -7.07
CA ASP A 54 14.87 -4.40 -6.14
C ASP A 54 13.91 -3.95 -5.01
N SER A 55 14.04 -2.68 -4.64
CA SER A 55 13.15 -2.01 -3.69
C SER A 55 11.82 -1.54 -4.30
N ASP A 56 11.58 -1.76 -5.59
CA ASP A 56 10.34 -1.35 -6.22
C ASP A 56 9.14 -2.05 -5.57
N ARG A 57 8.16 -1.24 -5.19
CA ARG A 57 6.86 -1.70 -4.72
C ARG A 57 5.82 -1.05 -5.60
N ALA A 58 5.42 -1.78 -6.62
CA ALA A 58 4.47 -1.33 -7.63
C ALA A 58 3.18 -0.76 -7.05
N SER A 59 2.67 -1.33 -5.94
CA SER A 59 1.42 -0.85 -5.32
C SER A 59 1.40 -1.06 -3.82
N ILE A 60 1.05 -0.01 -3.09
CA ILE A 60 0.87 -0.02 -1.64
C ILE A 60 -0.50 0.56 -1.31
N ILE A 61 -1.28 -0.14 -0.49
CA ILE A 61 -2.60 0.27 -0.02
C ILE A 61 -2.61 0.27 1.50
N ASN A 62 -3.06 1.38 2.08
CA ASN A 62 -3.31 1.49 3.52
C ASN A 62 -4.73 2.01 3.73
N SER A 63 -5.59 1.19 4.31
CA SER A 63 -7.00 1.52 4.55
C SER A 63 -7.34 1.35 6.03
N SER A 64 -8.05 2.32 6.59
CA SER A 64 -8.58 2.29 7.95
C SER A 64 -10.07 2.60 7.96
N LEU A 65 -10.83 1.72 8.61
CA LEU A 65 -12.28 1.76 8.69
C LEU A 65 -12.70 1.77 10.16
N LEU A 66 -13.61 2.68 10.49
CA LEU A 66 -14.22 2.75 11.80
C LEU A 66 -15.74 2.83 11.64
N ALA A 67 -16.43 1.79 12.08
CA ALA A 67 -17.88 1.72 12.09
C ALA A 67 -18.40 1.67 13.53
N GLN A 68 -19.45 2.43 13.83
CA GLN A 68 -20.18 2.32 15.08
C GLN A 68 -21.54 1.66 14.82
N SER A 69 -22.01 0.87 15.79
CA SER A 69 -23.30 0.23 15.65
C SER A 69 -24.44 1.24 15.80
N PRO A 70 -25.45 1.18 14.93
CA PRO A 70 -26.62 2.02 15.07
C PRO A 70 -27.52 1.51 16.21
N ARG A 71 -28.16 2.42 16.92
CA ARG A 71 -29.20 2.09 17.93
C ARG A 71 -30.53 1.82 17.24
N ILE A 72 -30.71 0.59 16.76
CA ILE A 72 -31.92 0.14 16.03
C ILE A 72 -32.81 -0.75 16.91
N GLY A 73 -34.14 -0.64 16.69
CA GLY A 73 -35.17 -1.44 17.35
C GLY A 73 -35.91 -0.74 18.50
N SER A 74 -36.61 -1.52 19.32
CA SER A 74 -37.30 -1.06 20.54
C SER A 74 -36.29 -0.57 21.60
N GLU A 75 -36.75 0.19 22.61
CA GLU A 75 -35.86 0.75 23.65
C GLU A 75 -34.95 -0.28 24.33
N ARG A 76 -35.43 -1.52 24.53
CA ARG A 76 -34.61 -2.62 25.06
C ARG A 76 -33.56 -3.08 24.05
N MET A 77 -33.91 -3.13 22.76
CA MET A 77 -33.01 -3.53 21.69
C MET A 77 -31.90 -2.51 21.45
N LYS A 78 -32.21 -1.21 21.52
CA LYS A 78 -31.21 -0.13 21.40
C LYS A 78 -30.10 -0.19 22.45
N LYS A 79 -30.38 -0.73 23.64
CA LYS A 79 -29.37 -0.97 24.68
C LYS A 79 -28.39 -2.07 24.31
N VAL A 80 -28.83 -3.05 23.52
CA VAL A 80 -27.99 -4.16 23.06
C VAL A 80 -27.27 -3.80 21.75
N THR A 81 -27.97 -3.14 20.83
CA THR A 81 -27.44 -2.79 19.50
C THR A 81 -26.59 -1.53 19.52
N GLY A 82 -26.68 -0.69 20.55
CA GLY A 82 -25.90 0.53 20.68
C GLY A 82 -24.55 0.33 21.35
N GLY A 83 -23.57 1.17 20.98
CA GLY A 83 -22.30 1.30 21.70
C GLY A 83 -21.19 0.36 21.21
N TRP A 84 -21.43 -0.47 20.20
CA TRP A 84 -20.38 -1.26 19.59
C TRP A 84 -19.59 -0.41 18.61
N GLN A 85 -18.28 -0.66 18.56
CA GLN A 85 -17.38 -0.04 17.61
C GLN A 85 -16.51 -1.13 16.97
N LEU A 86 -16.51 -1.14 15.64
CA LEU A 86 -15.66 -2.00 14.83
C LEU A 86 -14.57 -1.12 14.20
N SER A 87 -13.32 -1.45 14.51
CA SER A 87 -12.15 -0.85 13.89
C SER A 87 -11.44 -1.90 13.03
N THR A 88 -11.08 -1.54 11.81
CA THR A 88 -10.38 -2.42 10.89
C THR A 88 -9.29 -1.65 10.18
N ILE A 89 -8.11 -2.25 10.11
CA ILE A 89 -6.97 -1.72 9.36
C ILE A 89 -6.57 -2.78 8.35
N TYR A 90 -6.45 -2.37 7.10
CA TYR A 90 -6.04 -3.22 5.99
C TYR A 90 -4.80 -2.61 5.34
N THR A 91 -3.74 -3.41 5.27
CA THR A 91 -2.49 -3.05 4.61
C THR A 91 -2.18 -4.07 3.53
N PHE A 92 -1.78 -3.56 2.37
CA PHE A 92 -1.36 -4.38 1.25
C PHE A 92 -0.14 -3.75 0.60
N THR A 93 0.84 -4.57 0.29
CA THR A 93 2.06 -4.17 -0.42
C THR A 93 2.35 -5.23 -1.47
N SER A 94 2.57 -4.80 -2.71
CA SER A 94 3.00 -5.68 -3.78
C SER A 94 4.35 -6.33 -3.45
N GLY A 95 4.59 -7.52 -3.97
CA GLY A 95 5.87 -8.20 -3.81
C GLY A 95 7.06 -7.42 -4.41
N ALA A 96 8.27 -7.82 -4.02
CA ALA A 96 9.48 -7.37 -4.68
C ALA A 96 9.58 -7.96 -6.10
N PRO A 97 10.27 -7.28 -7.03
CA PRO A 97 10.63 -7.87 -8.31
C PRO A 97 11.45 -9.14 -8.08
N VAL A 98 11.24 -10.16 -8.92
CA VAL A 98 12.00 -11.41 -8.88
C VAL A 98 12.85 -11.54 -10.13
N ASN A 99 14.09 -12.00 -9.97
CA ASN A 99 14.95 -12.33 -11.09
C ASN A 99 14.84 -13.83 -11.38
N VAL A 100 14.49 -14.19 -12.62
CA VAL A 100 14.31 -15.60 -13.02
C VAL A 100 15.59 -16.06 -13.72
N THR A 101 16.35 -16.91 -13.05
CA THR A 101 17.55 -17.56 -13.61
C THR A 101 17.26 -19.02 -13.90
N SER A 102 17.58 -19.49 -15.11
CA SER A 102 17.49 -20.91 -15.52
C SER A 102 18.78 -21.67 -15.22
#